data_AF-A0A954ML21-F1
#
_entry.id   AF-A0A954ML21-F1
#
_cell.length_a   1.000
_cell.length_b   1.000
_cell.length_c   1.000
_cell.angle_alpha   90.00
_cell.angle_beta   90.00
_cell.angle_gamma   90.00
#
_symmetry.space_group_name_H-M   'P 1'
#
loop_
_entity.id
_entity.type
_entity.pdbx_description
1 polymer ?
#
loop_
_entity_poly.entity_id
_entity_poly.type
_entity_poly.pdbx_seq_one_letter_code
_entity_poly.pdbx_strand_id
1 'polypeptide(L)'
;VIRGKVRARVPEPAHGFRLLTDVGEVVDLGTEFAVNVTGESSEVHVLEGEIEWHPSGAPSQLLEQGRATRISNRGQTAIAARAADFVGPQELQQRLHAWQQSQFEEWKLESHSLSEDPRLIAHYQLSPESVALRRLPNLASASPVLASEGAVVAASPVTSRWRQPESALDFSPAGSRVRVHVPGEFQNLTLVCWVRINSLDRWYNSLFLTDGHEQGEPHWQIMDDGRLFFSVKKNDVWDASRGEKDKHIFYSPSFWTSSLSGRWLMLATVYDGTKGQVTHYLNGEVLSKESIPEEYLVTQIRIGDASMCNWGLPERDQPRFAIRNLNGSLDEFLMFQEPLTDEEIHHLYEIGNP
;
A
#
# COMPACT_ATOMS: atom_id res chain seq x y z
N VAL A 1 -15.05 -21.65 21.27
CA VAL A 1 -14.69 -21.15 22.63
C VAL A 1 -13.96 -19.83 22.45
N ILE A 2 -14.57 -18.74 22.89
CA ILE A 2 -13.92 -17.42 22.85
C ILE A 2 -12.90 -17.39 23.99
N ARG A 3 -11.63 -17.10 23.68
CA ARG A 3 -10.56 -16.94 24.66
C ARG A 3 -9.87 -15.62 24.38
N GLY A 4 -9.54 -14.86 25.42
CA GLY A 4 -8.88 -13.58 25.25
C GLY A 4 -8.91 -12.72 26.49
N LYS A 5 -8.13 -11.65 26.45
CA LYS A 5 -8.11 -10.59 27.44
C LYS A 5 -8.56 -9.30 26.80
N VAL A 6 -9.36 -8.52 27.52
CA VAL A 6 -9.75 -7.17 27.12
C VAL A 6 -9.59 -6.24 28.31
N ARG A 7 -9.14 -5.01 28.06
CA ARG A 7 -9.11 -3.92 29.02
C ARG A 7 -9.80 -2.72 28.37
N ALA A 8 -10.81 -2.20 29.04
CA ALA A 8 -11.63 -1.10 28.55
C ALA A 8 -11.47 0.08 29.49
N ARG A 9 -11.20 1.25 28.94
CA ARG A 9 -11.29 2.53 29.63
C ARG A 9 -12.46 3.29 29.03
N VAL A 10 -13.52 3.44 29.81
CA VAL A 10 -14.79 4.02 29.37
C VAL A 10 -14.87 5.45 29.91
N PRO A 11 -14.88 6.47 29.04
CA PRO A 11 -14.99 7.85 29.48
C PRO A 11 -16.41 8.14 29.98
N GLU A 12 -16.56 9.18 30.81
CA GLU A 12 -17.83 9.56 31.44
C GLU A 12 -19.04 9.66 30.48
N PRO A 13 -18.91 10.19 29.25
CA PRO A 13 -20.03 10.24 28.30
C PRO A 13 -20.50 8.88 27.80
N ALA A 14 -19.72 7.82 27.99
CA ALA A 14 -19.98 6.46 27.52
C ALA A 14 -20.44 5.51 28.65
N HIS A 15 -20.92 6.06 29.77
CA HIS A 15 -21.56 5.29 30.84
C HIS A 15 -22.64 4.35 30.28
N GLY A 16 -22.68 3.12 30.82
CA GLY A 16 -23.54 2.07 30.31
C GLY A 16 -22.94 1.29 29.14
N PHE A 17 -21.64 1.38 28.90
CA PHE A 17 -20.93 0.44 28.02
C PHE A 17 -21.09 -0.99 28.58
N ARG A 18 -21.45 -1.94 27.71
CA ARG A 18 -21.75 -3.32 28.10
C ARG A 18 -20.80 -4.28 27.41
N LEU A 19 -20.14 -5.12 28.18
CA LEU A 19 -19.32 -6.22 27.66
C LEU A 19 -20.00 -7.55 27.98
N LEU A 20 -20.42 -8.25 26.93
CA LEU A 20 -21.05 -9.56 27.01
C LEU A 20 -20.00 -10.67 26.99
N THR A 21 -20.16 -11.62 27.91
CA THR A 21 -19.36 -12.84 27.98
C THR A 21 -20.29 -14.05 28.05
N ASP A 22 -19.76 -15.26 27.84
CA ASP A 22 -20.53 -16.50 27.94
C ASP A 22 -21.09 -16.75 29.36
N VAL A 23 -20.55 -16.08 30.38
CA VAL A 23 -20.91 -16.29 31.80
C VAL A 23 -21.67 -15.11 32.43
N GLY A 24 -21.94 -14.06 31.67
CA GLY A 24 -22.62 -12.87 32.16
C GLY A 24 -22.18 -11.59 31.46
N GLU A 25 -22.53 -10.48 32.06
CA GLU A 25 -22.39 -9.15 31.47
C GLU A 25 -21.77 -8.17 32.44
N VAL A 26 -20.82 -7.37 31.95
CA VAL A 26 -20.27 -6.22 32.68
C VAL A 26 -20.93 -4.96 32.15
N VAL A 27 -21.50 -4.15 33.04
CA VAL A 27 -22.01 -2.80 32.76
C VAL A 27 -21.08 -1.79 33.41
N ASP A 28 -20.49 -0.94 32.59
CA ASP A 28 -19.57 0.10 33.02
C ASP A 28 -20.31 1.34 33.54
N LEU A 29 -19.80 1.92 34.63
CA LEU A 29 -20.34 3.12 35.29
C LEU A 29 -19.38 4.32 35.23
N GLY A 30 -18.47 4.34 34.24
CA GLY A 30 -17.44 5.37 34.07
C GLY A 30 -16.08 4.97 34.57
N THR A 31 -15.59 3.79 34.20
CA THR A 31 -14.35 3.26 34.79
C THR A 31 -13.36 2.65 33.80
N GLU A 32 -12.28 2.12 34.37
CA GLU A 32 -11.40 1.18 33.71
C GLU A 32 -11.58 -0.22 34.32
N PHE A 33 -11.94 -1.19 33.48
CA PHE A 33 -12.09 -2.59 33.89
C PHE A 33 -11.42 -3.52 32.87
N ALA A 34 -11.17 -4.77 33.28
CA ALA A 34 -10.58 -5.78 32.44
C ALA A 34 -11.26 -7.13 32.59
N VAL A 35 -11.34 -7.88 31.50
CA VAL A 35 -11.94 -9.22 31.47
C VAL A 35 -10.97 -10.21 30.84
N ASN A 36 -10.79 -11.36 31.49
CA ASN A 36 -9.98 -12.47 31.02
C ASN A 36 -10.86 -13.71 30.87
N VAL A 37 -11.10 -14.13 29.63
CA VAL A 37 -11.87 -15.34 29.33
C VAL A 37 -10.92 -16.45 28.92
N THR A 38 -10.96 -17.55 29.66
CA THR A 38 -10.20 -18.78 29.37
C THR A 38 -11.16 -19.93 29.08
N GLY A 39 -10.63 -21.11 28.74
CA GLY A 39 -11.48 -22.30 28.58
C GLY A 39 -12.11 -22.81 29.88
N GLU A 40 -11.61 -22.41 31.04
CA GLU A 40 -12.00 -22.96 32.35
C GLU A 40 -12.67 -21.94 33.27
N SER A 41 -12.31 -20.66 33.10
CA SER A 41 -12.86 -19.57 33.90
C SER A 41 -12.92 -18.25 33.15
N SER A 42 -13.81 -17.37 33.60
CA SER A 42 -13.82 -15.96 33.23
C SER A 42 -13.54 -15.09 34.45
N GLU A 43 -12.72 -14.08 34.30
CA GLU A 43 -12.38 -13.14 35.37
C GLU A 43 -12.79 -11.73 34.95
N VAL A 44 -13.40 -10.97 35.88
CA VAL A 44 -13.73 -9.56 35.72
C VAL A 44 -12.98 -8.78 36.79
N HIS A 45 -12.20 -7.78 36.38
CA HIS A 45 -11.34 -6.97 37.25
C HIS A 45 -11.68 -5.48 37.14
N VAL A 46 -11.86 -4.82 38.28
CA VAL A 46 -12.10 -3.37 38.36
C VAL A 46 -10.79 -2.67 38.68
N LEU A 47 -10.29 -1.86 37.76
CA LEU A 47 -8.97 -1.22 37.85
C LEU A 47 -9.10 0.24 38.30
N GLU A 48 -9.97 0.95 37.58
CA GLU A 48 -10.60 2.25 37.81
C GLU A 48 -11.95 2.15 38.53
N GLY A 49 -12.36 3.02 39.46
CA GLY A 49 -13.80 3.21 39.81
C GLY A 49 -14.64 1.97 40.15
N GLU A 50 -15.81 1.82 39.52
CA GLU A 50 -16.84 0.80 39.83
C GLU A 50 -17.56 0.27 38.57
N ILE A 51 -17.97 -1.00 38.60
CA ILE A 51 -18.83 -1.63 37.58
C ILE A 51 -20.02 -2.36 38.21
N GLU A 52 -21.05 -2.60 37.42
CA GLU A 52 -22.10 -3.56 37.75
C GLU A 52 -21.87 -4.89 36.99
N TRP A 53 -21.67 -5.98 37.73
CA TRP A 53 -21.51 -7.31 37.19
C TRP A 53 -22.83 -8.09 37.27
N HIS A 54 -23.29 -8.59 36.12
CA HIS A 54 -24.53 -9.35 35.94
C HIS A 54 -24.20 -10.81 35.54
N PRO A 55 -23.93 -11.70 36.51
CA PRO A 55 -23.65 -13.11 36.23
C PRO A 55 -24.90 -13.84 35.68
N SER A 56 -24.71 -14.79 34.76
CA SER A 56 -25.82 -15.61 34.27
C SER A 56 -26.38 -16.52 35.38
N GLY A 57 -27.64 -16.30 35.76
CA GLY A 57 -28.33 -17.13 36.75
C GLY A 57 -28.07 -16.76 38.21
N ALA A 58 -27.45 -15.61 38.48
CA ALA A 58 -27.25 -15.06 39.83
C ALA A 58 -27.59 -13.55 39.85
N PRO A 59 -27.86 -12.96 41.03
CA PRO A 59 -28.16 -11.53 41.13
C PRO A 59 -26.97 -10.66 40.73
N SER A 60 -27.26 -9.45 40.24
CA SER A 60 -26.22 -8.46 39.92
C SER A 60 -25.47 -8.03 41.18
N GLN A 61 -24.22 -7.61 41.00
CA GLN A 61 -23.38 -7.14 42.09
C GLN A 61 -22.52 -5.96 41.64
N LEU A 62 -22.37 -4.97 42.52
CA LEU A 62 -21.43 -3.88 42.34
C LEU A 62 -20.01 -4.36 42.68
N LEU A 63 -19.06 -4.11 41.79
CA LEU A 63 -17.65 -4.36 42.04
C LEU A 63 -16.90 -3.03 42.05
N GLU A 64 -16.18 -2.80 43.13
CA GLU A 64 -15.38 -1.58 43.36
C GLU A 64 -13.92 -1.76 42.96
N GLN A 65 -13.21 -0.64 42.86
CA GLN A 65 -11.80 -0.58 42.52
C GLN A 65 -10.95 -1.58 43.30
N GLY A 66 -10.04 -2.26 42.58
CA GLY A 66 -9.13 -3.24 43.18
C GLY A 66 -9.77 -4.60 43.44
N ARG A 67 -11.09 -4.74 43.27
CA ARG A 67 -11.81 -6.02 43.34
C ARG A 67 -11.85 -6.69 41.98
N ALA A 68 -11.92 -8.01 42.02
CA ALA A 68 -12.18 -8.82 40.86
C ALA A 68 -12.98 -10.05 41.25
N THR A 69 -13.61 -10.68 40.27
CA THR A 69 -14.34 -11.92 40.47
C THR A 69 -13.96 -12.94 39.41
N ARG A 70 -13.78 -14.19 39.84
CA ARG A 70 -13.51 -15.35 38.97
C ARG A 70 -14.74 -16.23 38.95
N ILE A 71 -15.22 -16.54 37.75
CA ILE A 71 -16.34 -17.43 37.48
C ILE A 71 -15.79 -18.70 36.84
N SER A 72 -16.14 -19.86 37.40
CA SER A 72 -15.77 -21.18 36.87
C SER A 72 -16.92 -22.17 37.11
N ASN A 73 -16.76 -23.40 36.64
CA ASN A 73 -17.72 -24.49 36.91
C ASN A 73 -17.89 -24.80 38.41
N ARG A 74 -16.99 -24.31 39.27
CA ARG A 74 -17.08 -24.45 40.74
C ARG A 74 -17.83 -23.31 41.43
N GLY A 75 -18.33 -22.35 40.65
CA GLY A 75 -19.00 -21.15 41.14
C GLY A 75 -18.13 -19.90 41.02
N GLN A 76 -18.59 -18.84 41.68
CA GLN A 76 -17.98 -17.52 41.68
C GLN A 76 -17.08 -17.32 42.91
N THR A 77 -15.90 -16.73 42.74
CA THR A 77 -14.95 -16.48 43.83
C THR A 77 -14.39 -15.06 43.72
N ALA A 78 -14.36 -14.32 44.82
CA ALA A 78 -13.74 -13.00 44.88
C ALA A 78 -12.21 -13.13 44.85
N ILE A 79 -11.56 -12.29 44.04
CA ILE A 79 -10.11 -12.21 43.89
C ILE A 79 -9.68 -10.73 43.86
N ALA A 80 -8.37 -10.46 43.95
CA ALA A 80 -7.83 -9.12 43.77
C ALA A 80 -7.72 -8.76 42.28
N ALA A 81 -7.92 -7.48 41.94
CA ALA A 81 -7.68 -6.98 40.59
C ALA A 81 -6.19 -7.05 40.22
N ARG A 82 -5.90 -7.44 38.99
CA ARG A 82 -4.52 -7.64 38.48
C ARG A 82 -4.27 -6.78 37.25
N ALA A 83 -4.15 -5.46 37.44
CA ALA A 83 -4.00 -4.51 36.33
C ALA A 83 -2.81 -4.85 35.40
N ALA A 84 -1.69 -5.30 35.97
CA ALA A 84 -0.48 -5.67 35.22
C ALA A 84 -0.65 -6.86 34.27
N ASP A 85 -1.70 -7.67 34.44
CA ASP A 85 -1.98 -8.82 33.57
C ASP A 85 -2.66 -8.40 32.24
N PHE A 86 -2.99 -7.10 32.10
CA PHE A 86 -3.75 -6.55 30.97
C PHE A 86 -3.08 -5.32 30.36
N VAL A 87 -2.82 -5.39 29.06
CA VAL A 87 -2.31 -4.26 28.27
C VAL A 87 -3.41 -3.20 28.16
N GLY A 88 -3.13 -1.99 28.66
CA GLY A 88 -4.05 -0.85 28.58
C GLY A 88 -4.03 -0.17 27.21
N PRO A 89 -5.01 0.70 26.90
CA PRO A 89 -5.06 1.40 25.62
C PRO A 89 -3.81 2.23 25.31
N GLN A 90 -3.26 2.93 26.32
CA GLN A 90 -2.04 3.73 26.17
C GLN A 90 -0.81 2.86 25.91
N GLU A 91 -0.67 1.75 26.64
CA GLU A 91 0.44 0.82 26.44
C GLU A 91 0.35 0.13 25.08
N LEU A 92 -0.85 -0.27 24.65
CA LEU A 92 -1.08 -0.82 23.32
C LEU A 92 -0.69 0.19 22.24
N GLN A 93 -1.09 1.45 22.39
CA GLN A 93 -0.73 2.53 21.46
C GLN A 93 0.79 2.75 21.42
N GLN A 94 1.47 2.77 22.58
CA GLN A 94 2.93 2.86 22.66
C GLN A 94 3.63 1.69 21.97
N ARG A 95 3.16 0.46 22.21
CA ARG A 95 3.70 -0.74 21.55
C ARG A 95 3.51 -0.70 20.03
N LEU A 96 2.33 -0.27 19.56
CA LEU A 96 2.06 -0.10 18.13
C LEU A 96 2.96 0.97 17.50
N HIS A 97 3.13 2.12 18.16
CA HIS A 97 4.05 3.16 17.67
C HIS A 97 5.50 2.68 17.63
N ALA A 98 5.97 1.99 18.68
CA ALA A 98 7.33 1.45 18.72
C ALA A 98 7.55 0.40 17.63
N TRP A 99 6.57 -0.47 17.40
CA TRP A 99 6.59 -1.46 16.32
C TRP A 99 6.64 -0.78 14.94
N GLN A 100 5.77 0.20 14.68
CA GLN A 100 5.76 0.96 13.42
C GLN A 100 7.08 1.70 13.18
N GLN A 101 7.65 2.32 14.21
CA GLN A 101 8.96 2.98 14.10
C GLN A 101 10.06 1.97 13.77
N SER A 102 10.06 0.79 14.40
CA SER A 102 11.06 -0.25 14.12
C SER A 102 10.99 -0.73 12.67
N GLN A 103 9.78 -0.96 12.15
CA GLN A 103 9.57 -1.36 10.75
C GLN A 103 10.01 -0.26 9.78
N PHE A 104 9.74 1.00 10.11
CA PHE A 104 10.19 2.14 9.30
C PHE A 104 11.72 2.25 9.24
N GLU A 105 12.43 2.08 10.35
CA GLU A 105 13.90 2.11 10.37
C GLU A 105 14.52 0.92 9.61
N GLU A 106 13.93 -0.27 9.74
CA GLU A 106 14.34 -1.47 8.98
C GLU A 106 14.15 -1.25 7.47
N TRP A 107 12.98 -0.79 7.05
CA TRP A 107 12.73 -0.42 5.67
C TRP A 107 13.70 0.63 5.15
N LYS A 108 14.06 1.63 5.97
CA LYS A 108 14.98 2.69 5.55
C LYS A 108 16.38 2.16 5.24
N LEU A 109 16.88 1.21 6.05
CA LEU A 109 18.17 0.56 5.81
C LEU A 109 18.14 -0.27 4.52
N GLU A 110 17.09 -1.07 4.32
CA GLU A 110 16.92 -1.88 3.12
C GLU A 110 16.70 -1.01 1.86
N SER A 111 15.94 0.08 1.96
CA SER A 111 15.76 1.07 0.90
C SER A 111 17.08 1.71 0.46
N HIS A 112 17.98 1.97 1.41
CA HIS A 112 19.34 2.40 1.10
C HIS A 112 20.14 1.32 0.38
N SER A 113 20.11 0.07 0.85
CA SER A 113 20.78 -1.06 0.17
C SER A 113 20.23 -1.30 -1.23
N LEU A 114 18.92 -1.16 -1.42
CA LEU A 114 18.24 -1.30 -2.71
C LEU A 114 18.73 -0.24 -3.70
N SER A 115 19.00 0.98 -3.23
CA SER A 115 19.52 2.09 -4.04
C SER A 115 20.92 1.82 -4.62
N GLU A 116 21.62 0.82 -4.09
CA GLU A 116 22.93 0.36 -4.55
C GLU A 116 22.85 -0.90 -5.46
N ASP A 117 21.65 -1.40 -5.78
CA ASP A 117 21.49 -2.50 -6.74
C ASP A 117 21.90 -2.00 -8.16
N PRO A 118 22.88 -2.63 -8.83
CA PRO A 118 23.34 -2.21 -10.15
C PRO A 118 22.30 -2.38 -11.27
N ARG A 119 21.22 -3.13 -11.01
CA ARG A 119 20.08 -3.31 -11.93
C ARG A 119 19.06 -2.17 -11.80
N LEU A 120 19.09 -1.42 -10.70
CA LEU A 120 18.15 -0.34 -10.43
C LEU A 120 18.60 0.94 -11.15
N ILE A 121 17.76 1.47 -12.03
CA ILE A 121 18.06 2.67 -12.83
C ILE A 121 17.29 3.90 -12.35
N ALA A 122 16.18 3.69 -11.65
CA ALA A 122 15.44 4.75 -10.99
C ALA A 122 14.88 4.29 -9.64
N HIS A 123 15.12 5.08 -8.60
CA HIS A 123 14.53 4.95 -7.29
C HIS A 123 14.02 6.31 -6.83
N TYR A 124 12.73 6.56 -7.02
CA TYR A 124 12.12 7.84 -6.69
C TYR A 124 11.40 7.77 -5.35
N GLN A 125 11.87 8.56 -4.39
CA GLN A 125 11.24 8.79 -3.10
C GLN A 125 11.25 10.28 -2.80
N LEU A 126 10.13 10.81 -2.27
CA LEU A 126 10.06 12.22 -1.91
C LEU A 126 10.76 12.44 -0.57
N SER A 127 11.67 13.41 -0.52
CA SER A 127 12.25 13.88 0.73
C SER A 127 11.76 15.30 1.07
N PRO A 128 11.64 15.66 2.36
CA PRO A 128 11.16 16.98 2.78
C PRO A 128 11.97 18.14 2.16
N GLU A 129 13.28 17.99 2.02
CA GLU A 129 14.15 18.99 1.39
C GLU A 129 13.86 19.20 -0.11
N SER A 130 13.33 18.18 -0.78
CA SER A 130 13.04 18.21 -2.23
C SER A 130 11.70 18.87 -2.55
N VAL A 131 10.78 18.95 -1.57
CA VAL A 131 9.45 19.57 -1.70
C VAL A 131 9.55 21.02 -2.15
N ALA A 132 10.38 21.83 -1.47
CA ALA A 132 10.54 23.24 -1.77
C ALA A 132 11.13 23.48 -3.17
N LEU A 133 11.93 22.53 -3.67
CA LEU A 133 12.59 22.60 -4.97
C LEU A 133 11.73 22.04 -6.11
N ARG A 134 10.56 21.47 -5.80
CA ARG A 134 9.71 20.74 -6.77
C ARG A 134 10.48 19.66 -7.52
N ARG A 135 11.32 18.93 -6.79
CA ARG A 135 12.12 17.82 -7.33
C ARG A 135 11.75 16.51 -6.65
N LEU A 136 11.94 15.42 -7.38
CA LEU A 136 11.85 14.06 -6.89
C LEU A 136 13.21 13.39 -7.16
N PRO A 137 14.07 13.20 -6.15
CA PRO A 137 15.42 12.69 -6.37
C PRO A 137 15.37 11.25 -6.89
N ASN A 138 16.31 10.90 -7.78
CA ASN A 138 16.62 9.50 -8.08
C ASN A 138 17.72 9.03 -7.11
N LEU A 139 17.39 8.10 -6.23
CA LEU A 139 18.30 7.56 -5.22
C LEU A 139 19.18 6.42 -5.76
N ALA A 140 18.86 5.85 -6.93
CA ALA A 140 19.67 4.82 -7.55
C ALA A 140 21.07 5.36 -7.87
N SER A 141 22.11 4.61 -7.52
CA SER A 141 23.48 5.12 -7.53
C SER A 141 24.51 4.20 -8.18
N ALA A 142 24.25 2.89 -8.23
CA ALA A 142 25.21 1.90 -8.68
C ALA A 142 25.13 1.56 -10.17
N SER A 143 23.99 1.83 -10.83
CA SER A 143 23.82 1.55 -12.25
C SER A 143 24.69 2.50 -13.11
N PRO A 144 25.32 2.02 -14.20
CA PRO A 144 26.02 2.88 -15.16
C PRO A 144 25.08 3.79 -15.96
N VAL A 145 23.79 3.45 -16.01
CA VAL A 145 22.74 4.21 -16.68
C VAL A 145 21.69 4.57 -15.65
N LEU A 146 21.58 5.85 -15.33
CA LEU A 146 20.65 6.37 -14.34
C LEU A 146 19.60 7.25 -15.01
N ALA A 147 18.35 7.09 -14.59
CA ALA A 147 17.31 8.06 -14.89
C ALA A 147 17.62 9.41 -14.21
N SER A 148 17.10 10.48 -14.78
CA SER A 148 17.21 11.82 -14.18
C SER A 148 16.47 11.90 -12.85
N GLU A 149 16.73 12.93 -12.06
CA GLU A 149 15.75 13.40 -11.07
C GLU A 149 14.42 13.76 -11.76
N GLY A 150 13.33 13.67 -11.02
CA GLY A 150 12.01 14.06 -11.46
C GLY A 150 11.71 15.54 -11.22
N ALA A 151 11.14 16.23 -12.21
CA ALA A 151 10.56 17.55 -12.02
C ALA A 151 9.07 17.43 -11.65
N VAL A 152 8.71 17.89 -10.46
CA VAL A 152 7.35 17.82 -9.92
C VAL A 152 6.53 18.98 -10.45
N VAL A 153 5.42 18.68 -11.11
CA VAL A 153 4.51 19.67 -11.70
C VAL A 153 3.14 19.48 -11.07
N ALA A 154 2.61 20.51 -10.39
CA ALA A 154 1.28 20.60 -9.77
C ALA A 154 0.89 19.54 -8.71
N ALA A 155 1.65 18.44 -8.59
CA ALA A 155 1.47 17.47 -7.52
C ALA A 155 1.85 18.08 -6.16
N SER A 156 1.12 17.72 -5.11
CA SER A 156 1.28 18.28 -3.77
C SER A 156 1.81 17.25 -2.79
N PRO A 157 2.68 17.62 -1.83
CA PRO A 157 3.17 16.69 -0.82
C PRO A 157 2.02 16.23 0.10
N VAL A 158 2.03 14.94 0.45
CA VAL A 158 1.09 14.31 1.37
C VAL A 158 1.81 13.31 2.28
N THR A 159 1.09 12.79 3.27
CA THR A 159 1.58 11.75 4.16
C THR A 159 1.84 10.43 3.41
N SER A 160 3.01 9.83 3.63
CA SER A 160 3.44 8.55 3.05
C SER A 160 2.71 7.34 3.62
N ARG A 161 2.99 6.16 3.06
CA ARG A 161 2.56 4.87 3.62
C ARG A 161 3.08 4.64 5.05
N TRP A 162 4.28 5.15 5.34
CA TRP A 162 4.91 5.14 6.67
C TRP A 162 4.43 6.23 7.62
N ARG A 163 3.37 6.97 7.26
CA ARG A 163 2.83 8.08 8.06
C ARG A 163 3.80 9.24 8.26
N GLN A 164 4.85 9.34 7.45
CA GLN A 164 5.76 10.49 7.46
C GLN A 164 5.07 11.65 6.72
N PRO A 165 5.03 12.86 7.30
CA PRO A 165 4.47 14.03 6.64
C PRO A 165 5.30 14.40 5.40
N GLU A 166 4.64 14.92 4.37
CA GLU A 166 5.28 15.46 3.16
C GLU A 166 6.30 14.53 2.48
N SER A 167 6.05 13.22 2.52
CA SER A 167 6.95 12.17 2.02
C SER A 167 6.35 11.35 0.87
N ALA A 168 5.15 11.72 0.40
CA ALA A 168 4.52 11.20 -0.82
C ALA A 168 3.94 12.35 -1.65
N LEU A 169 3.55 12.07 -2.90
CA LEU A 169 2.94 13.06 -3.80
C LEU A 169 1.49 12.71 -4.13
N ASP A 170 0.58 13.68 -4.00
CA ASP A 170 -0.79 13.60 -4.48
C ASP A 170 -0.91 14.11 -5.91
N PHE A 171 -1.48 13.26 -6.77
CA PHE A 171 -1.68 13.51 -8.19
C PHE A 171 -3.14 13.83 -8.52
N SER A 172 -4.04 13.83 -7.54
CA SER A 172 -5.46 14.15 -7.74
C SER A 172 -5.71 15.51 -8.46
N PRO A 173 -4.93 16.58 -8.24
CA PRO A 173 -5.10 17.83 -8.97
C PRO A 173 -4.83 17.67 -10.48
N ALA A 174 -5.59 18.39 -11.31
CA ALA A 174 -5.45 18.30 -12.76
C ALA A 174 -4.06 18.76 -13.22
N GLY A 175 -3.45 17.97 -14.10
CA GLY A 175 -2.14 18.26 -14.68
C GLY A 175 -0.95 17.83 -13.82
N SER A 176 -1.19 17.35 -12.59
CA SER A 176 -0.18 16.82 -11.68
C SER A 176 0.63 15.71 -12.35
N ARG A 177 1.96 15.79 -12.31
CA ARG A 177 2.86 14.79 -12.89
C ARG A 177 4.27 14.93 -12.35
N VAL A 178 5.08 13.89 -12.51
CA VAL A 178 6.52 13.98 -12.38
C VAL A 178 7.15 13.69 -13.73
N ARG A 179 8.02 14.60 -14.19
CA ARG A 179 8.71 14.53 -15.48
C ARG A 179 10.10 13.95 -15.27
N VAL A 180 10.45 12.92 -16.03
CA VAL A 180 11.74 12.24 -15.93
C VAL A 180 12.32 12.00 -17.32
N HIS A 181 13.62 11.82 -17.39
CA HIS A 181 14.34 11.36 -18.57
C HIS A 181 15.08 10.07 -18.24
N VAL A 182 14.82 9.00 -18.99
CA VAL A 182 15.46 7.69 -18.80
C VAL A 182 16.29 7.36 -20.04
N PRO A 183 17.62 7.54 -19.99
CA PRO A 183 18.50 7.27 -21.13
C PRO A 183 18.75 5.77 -21.28
N GLY A 184 19.23 5.36 -22.46
CA GLY A 184 19.66 3.99 -22.72
C GLY A 184 18.64 3.13 -23.47
N GLU A 185 19.01 1.87 -23.64
CA GLU A 185 18.22 0.84 -24.30
C GLU A 185 18.23 -0.41 -23.42
N PHE A 186 17.06 -1.01 -23.23
CA PHE A 186 16.91 -2.14 -22.31
C PHE A 186 16.24 -3.32 -23.01
N GLN A 187 16.67 -4.53 -22.70
CA GLN A 187 16.00 -5.74 -23.18
C GLN A 187 14.83 -6.14 -22.28
N ASN A 188 14.98 -5.90 -20.97
CA ASN A 188 14.03 -6.24 -19.93
C ASN A 188 13.64 -4.97 -19.16
N LEU A 189 12.53 -5.03 -18.44
CA LEU A 189 12.07 -3.89 -17.63
C LEU A 189 11.24 -4.38 -16.45
N THR A 190 11.57 -3.93 -15.24
CA THR A 190 10.70 -4.07 -14.08
C THR A 190 10.28 -2.70 -13.57
N LEU A 191 8.97 -2.49 -13.43
CA LEU A 191 8.37 -1.29 -12.85
C LEU A 191 7.69 -1.66 -11.54
N VAL A 192 7.95 -0.92 -10.47
CA VAL A 192 7.29 -1.10 -9.16
C VAL A 192 6.86 0.26 -8.63
N CYS A 193 5.67 0.37 -8.04
CA CYS A 193 5.30 1.56 -7.29
C CYS A 193 4.42 1.26 -6.09
N TRP A 194 4.57 2.08 -5.05
CA TRP A 194 3.61 2.20 -3.95
C TRP A 194 2.63 3.32 -4.26
N VAL A 195 1.37 2.94 -4.48
CA VAL A 195 0.31 3.85 -4.93
C VAL A 195 -0.92 3.72 -4.03
N ARG A 196 -1.54 4.85 -3.73
CA ARG A 196 -2.84 4.94 -3.08
C ARG A 196 -3.86 5.47 -4.08
N ILE A 197 -4.83 4.64 -4.44
CA ILE A 197 -5.83 4.98 -5.45
C ILE A 197 -7.12 5.43 -4.74
N ASN A 198 -7.60 6.64 -5.04
CA ASN A 198 -8.87 7.13 -4.50
C ASN A 198 -10.04 6.62 -5.35
N SER A 199 -9.91 6.70 -6.67
CA SER A 199 -10.90 6.25 -7.65
C SER A 199 -10.26 6.03 -9.03
N LEU A 200 -10.97 5.31 -9.90
CA LEU A 200 -10.59 5.09 -11.30
C LEU A 200 -11.56 5.82 -12.24
N ASP A 201 -11.66 7.15 -12.08
CA ASP A 201 -12.64 7.98 -12.79
C ASP A 201 -12.29 8.24 -14.27
N ARG A 202 -11.11 7.77 -14.70
CA ARG A 202 -10.59 7.94 -16.06
C ARG A 202 -10.53 6.58 -16.73
N TRP A 203 -10.76 6.56 -18.04
CA TRP A 203 -10.64 5.32 -18.81
C TRP A 203 -9.22 4.74 -18.73
N TYR A 204 -8.22 5.62 -18.68
CA TYR A 204 -6.84 5.28 -18.38
C TYR A 204 -6.35 6.13 -17.20
N ASN A 205 -5.78 5.49 -16.19
CA ASN A 205 -5.20 6.12 -15.02
C ASN A 205 -3.70 5.82 -15.05
N SER A 206 -2.89 6.81 -15.41
CA SER A 206 -1.46 6.67 -15.65
C SER A 206 -0.72 6.27 -14.38
N LEU A 207 0.22 5.34 -14.50
CA LEU A 207 1.27 5.10 -13.51
C LEU A 207 2.60 5.61 -14.05
N PHE A 208 2.95 5.21 -15.27
CA PHE A 208 4.14 5.65 -16.00
C PHE A 208 3.89 5.60 -17.51
N LEU A 209 4.11 6.71 -18.21
CA LEU A 209 3.91 6.81 -19.65
C LEU A 209 5.07 7.57 -20.30
N THR A 210 5.60 7.04 -21.39
CA THR A 210 6.49 7.81 -22.28
C THR A 210 5.71 8.94 -22.94
N ASP A 211 6.41 10.02 -23.24
CA ASP A 211 5.81 11.17 -23.92
C ASP A 211 5.57 10.92 -25.40
N GLY A 212 6.45 10.14 -26.02
CA GLY A 212 6.38 9.80 -27.43
C GLY A 212 5.34 8.75 -27.77
N HIS A 213 5.38 8.38 -29.03
CA HIS A 213 4.72 7.19 -29.56
C HIS A 213 5.68 6.45 -30.48
N GLU A 214 6.96 6.34 -30.11
CA GLU A 214 7.98 5.68 -30.93
C GLU A 214 8.10 4.19 -30.58
N GLN A 215 8.70 3.40 -31.48
CA GLN A 215 9.01 2.00 -31.24
C GLN A 215 9.89 1.81 -29.98
N GLY A 216 9.55 0.82 -29.17
CA GLY A 216 10.26 0.48 -27.94
C GLY A 216 9.73 1.17 -26.69
N GLU A 217 8.74 2.04 -26.81
CA GLU A 217 8.24 2.82 -25.68
C GLU A 217 7.20 2.04 -24.83
N PRO A 218 7.40 1.93 -23.50
CA PRO A 218 6.47 1.25 -22.60
C PRO A 218 5.42 2.19 -22.02
N HIS A 219 4.16 1.73 -21.97
CA HIS A 219 3.04 2.42 -21.31
C HIS A 219 2.46 1.55 -20.19
N TRP A 220 2.40 2.10 -18.96
CA TRP A 220 1.90 1.44 -17.76
C TRP A 220 0.82 2.26 -17.07
N GLN A 221 -0.37 1.69 -16.94
CA GLN A 221 -1.57 2.40 -16.48
C GLN A 221 -2.63 1.43 -15.93
N ILE A 222 -3.72 1.97 -15.39
CA ILE A 222 -4.87 1.22 -14.86
C ILE A 222 -6.13 1.60 -15.64
N MET A 223 -6.89 0.61 -16.07
CA MET A 223 -8.19 0.82 -16.72
C MET A 223 -9.26 1.26 -15.70
N ASP A 224 -10.33 1.91 -16.15
CA ASP A 224 -11.50 2.24 -15.32
C ASP A 224 -12.20 1.01 -14.70
N ASP A 225 -12.04 -0.16 -15.32
CA ASP A 225 -12.53 -1.44 -14.80
C ASP A 225 -11.57 -2.13 -13.81
N GLY A 226 -10.47 -1.47 -13.42
CA GLY A 226 -9.56 -1.97 -12.40
C GLY A 226 -8.53 -3.00 -12.88
N ARG A 227 -8.37 -3.20 -14.19
CA ARG A 227 -7.27 -4.00 -14.76
C ARG A 227 -5.99 -3.18 -14.87
N LEU A 228 -4.85 -3.78 -14.55
CA LEU A 228 -3.55 -3.26 -14.97
C LEU A 228 -3.44 -3.38 -16.49
N PHE A 229 -2.82 -2.37 -17.09
CA PHE A 229 -2.50 -2.27 -18.51
C PHE A 229 -0.99 -2.08 -18.62
N PHE A 230 -0.35 -2.93 -19.40
CA PHE A 230 1.03 -2.71 -19.84
C PHE A 230 1.16 -3.00 -21.34
N SER A 231 2.02 -2.25 -22.02
CA SER A 231 2.37 -2.52 -23.41
C SER A 231 3.71 -1.90 -23.73
N VAL A 232 4.44 -2.50 -24.66
CA VAL A 232 5.61 -1.87 -25.30
C VAL A 232 5.29 -1.71 -26.78
N LYS A 233 5.53 -0.53 -27.36
CA LYS A 233 5.25 -0.30 -28.78
C LYS A 233 6.21 -1.12 -29.65
N LYS A 234 5.66 -1.95 -30.54
CA LYS A 234 6.43 -2.83 -31.42
C LYS A 234 6.63 -2.24 -32.82
N ASN A 235 5.60 -1.63 -33.40
CA ASN A 235 5.62 -1.18 -34.79
C ASN A 235 5.21 0.30 -34.91
N ASP A 236 5.99 1.10 -35.63
CA ASP A 236 5.61 2.48 -35.98
C ASP A 236 4.70 2.57 -37.19
N VAL A 237 4.80 1.59 -38.10
CA VAL A 237 3.95 1.42 -39.26
C VAL A 237 3.33 0.03 -39.19
N TRP A 238 2.01 -0.06 -39.26
CA TRP A 238 1.27 -1.33 -39.21
C TRP A 238 0.04 -1.26 -40.10
N ASP A 239 -0.39 -2.41 -40.63
CA ASP A 239 -1.58 -2.50 -41.46
C ASP A 239 -2.82 -2.90 -40.63
N ALA A 240 -3.55 -1.90 -40.16
CA ALA A 240 -4.79 -2.10 -39.41
C ALA A 240 -5.85 -2.90 -40.20
N SER A 241 -5.82 -2.87 -41.54
CA SER A 241 -6.78 -3.63 -42.37
C SER A 241 -6.52 -5.14 -42.33
N ARG A 242 -5.30 -5.54 -41.98
CA ARG A 242 -4.89 -6.95 -41.78
C ARG A 242 -5.00 -7.40 -40.33
N GLY A 243 -5.50 -6.53 -39.45
CA GLY A 243 -5.61 -6.79 -38.01
C GLY A 243 -4.29 -6.64 -37.24
N GLU A 244 -3.24 -6.12 -37.88
CA GLU A 244 -1.98 -5.79 -37.21
C GLU A 244 -2.21 -4.65 -36.21
N LYS A 245 -1.44 -4.67 -35.12
CA LYS A 245 -1.45 -3.60 -34.12
C LYS A 245 -0.05 -3.04 -33.97
N ASP A 246 0.02 -1.81 -33.48
CA ASP A 246 1.28 -1.19 -33.09
C ASP A 246 1.92 -1.88 -31.87
N LYS A 247 1.10 -2.55 -31.05
CA LYS A 247 1.52 -3.27 -29.84
C LYS A 247 0.52 -4.33 -29.40
N HIS A 248 1.01 -5.24 -28.57
CA HIS A 248 0.19 -6.10 -27.72
C HIS A 248 -0.04 -5.44 -26.37
N ILE A 249 -1.25 -5.58 -25.82
CA ILE A 249 -1.59 -5.04 -24.50
C ILE A 249 -1.76 -6.21 -23.55
N PHE A 250 -0.93 -6.23 -22.52
CA PHE A 250 -0.99 -7.18 -21.43
C PHE A 250 -1.94 -6.62 -20.38
N TYR A 251 -3.06 -7.31 -20.18
CA TYR A 251 -4.06 -6.95 -19.18
C TYR A 251 -4.00 -7.94 -18.02
N SER A 252 -4.02 -7.43 -16.79
CA SER A 252 -4.33 -8.28 -15.65
C SER A 252 -5.84 -8.56 -15.55
N PRO A 253 -6.26 -9.54 -14.72
CA PRO A 253 -7.60 -9.54 -14.12
C PRO A 253 -7.88 -8.21 -13.41
N SER A 254 -9.15 -7.85 -13.27
CA SER A 254 -9.53 -6.68 -12.48
C SER A 254 -9.17 -6.94 -11.01
N PHE A 255 -8.39 -6.04 -10.42
CA PHE A 255 -7.98 -6.15 -9.03
C PHE A 255 -8.60 -5.06 -8.15
N TRP A 256 -8.94 -3.91 -8.74
CA TRP A 256 -9.40 -2.76 -7.98
C TRP A 256 -10.90 -2.87 -7.65
N THR A 257 -11.23 -2.61 -6.39
CA THR A 257 -12.61 -2.45 -5.91
C THR A 257 -12.68 -1.26 -4.97
N SER A 258 -13.88 -0.73 -4.73
CA SER A 258 -14.08 0.39 -3.79
C SER A 258 -13.58 0.11 -2.37
N SER A 259 -13.46 -1.15 -1.97
CA SER A 259 -12.90 -1.55 -0.67
C SER A 259 -11.40 -1.26 -0.51
N LEU A 260 -10.69 -1.12 -1.64
CA LEU A 260 -9.27 -0.77 -1.71
C LEU A 260 -9.04 0.75 -1.82
N SER A 261 -10.11 1.54 -1.99
CA SER A 261 -10.00 3.00 -2.08
C SER A 261 -9.28 3.58 -0.86
N GLY A 262 -8.30 4.45 -1.10
CA GLY A 262 -7.53 5.11 -0.04
C GLY A 262 -6.51 4.22 0.68
N ARG A 263 -6.32 2.96 0.26
CA ARG A 263 -5.27 2.08 0.78
C ARG A 263 -4.02 2.16 -0.09
N TRP A 264 -2.85 2.02 0.54
CA TRP A 264 -1.58 1.86 -0.17
C TRP A 264 -1.50 0.44 -0.74
N LEU A 265 -1.13 0.33 -2.01
CA LEU A 265 -0.94 -0.90 -2.76
C LEU A 265 0.44 -0.87 -3.39
N MET A 266 1.11 -2.02 -3.42
CA MET A 266 2.31 -2.19 -4.24
C MET A 266 1.88 -2.81 -5.58
N LEU A 267 2.10 -2.10 -6.67
CA LEU A 267 1.88 -2.62 -8.02
C LEU A 267 3.24 -2.85 -8.67
N ALA A 268 3.39 -3.99 -9.35
CA ALA A 268 4.57 -4.23 -10.16
C ALA A 268 4.22 -4.84 -11.51
N THR A 269 5.08 -4.61 -12.50
CA THR A 269 5.05 -5.28 -13.79
C THR A 269 6.47 -5.60 -14.24
N VAL A 270 6.70 -6.88 -14.54
CA VAL A 270 7.96 -7.40 -15.05
C VAL A 270 7.75 -7.77 -16.51
N TYR A 271 8.51 -7.13 -17.40
CA TYR A 271 8.66 -7.53 -18.80
C TYR A 271 10.01 -8.25 -18.96
N ASP A 272 9.95 -9.56 -19.13
CA ASP A 272 11.10 -10.42 -19.39
C ASP A 272 11.16 -10.73 -20.89
N GLY A 273 11.87 -9.89 -21.63
CA GLY A 273 12.09 -10.06 -23.07
C GLY A 273 12.97 -11.25 -23.41
N THR A 274 13.68 -11.81 -22.43
CA THR A 274 14.54 -12.99 -22.59
C THR A 274 13.73 -14.28 -22.55
N LYS A 275 12.77 -14.38 -21.61
CA LYS A 275 11.83 -15.51 -21.51
C LYS A 275 10.57 -15.33 -22.35
N GLY A 276 10.34 -14.14 -22.89
CA GLY A 276 9.12 -13.83 -23.63
C GLY A 276 7.89 -13.85 -22.72
N GLN A 277 7.96 -13.21 -21.55
CA GLN A 277 6.87 -13.22 -20.56
C GLN A 277 6.65 -11.84 -19.93
N VAL A 278 5.39 -11.50 -19.68
CA VAL A 278 4.98 -10.37 -18.84
C VAL A 278 4.26 -10.88 -17.60
N THR A 279 4.66 -10.39 -16.43
CA THR A 279 4.02 -10.69 -15.15
C THR A 279 3.56 -9.43 -14.46
N HIS A 280 2.30 -9.40 -14.03
CA HIS A 280 1.74 -8.36 -13.18
C HIS A 280 1.67 -8.84 -11.73
N TYR A 281 1.90 -7.95 -10.78
CA TYR A 281 1.84 -8.25 -9.35
C TYR A 281 0.99 -7.22 -8.60
N LEU A 282 0.34 -7.69 -7.53
CA LEU A 282 -0.36 -6.88 -6.54
C LEU A 282 0.11 -7.30 -5.15
N ASN A 283 0.67 -6.36 -4.39
CA ASN A 283 1.13 -6.57 -3.02
C ASN A 283 2.05 -7.79 -2.88
N GLY A 284 3.08 -7.86 -3.75
CA GLY A 284 4.06 -8.95 -3.75
C GLY A 284 3.60 -10.25 -4.44
N GLU A 285 2.30 -10.41 -4.69
CA GLU A 285 1.74 -11.63 -5.25
C GLU A 285 1.50 -11.53 -6.76
N VAL A 286 1.70 -12.66 -7.48
CA VAL A 286 1.42 -12.75 -8.92
C VAL A 286 -0.07 -12.54 -9.17
N LEU A 287 -0.40 -11.49 -9.93
CA LEU A 287 -1.76 -11.21 -10.39
C LEU A 287 -2.06 -11.88 -11.73
N SER A 288 -1.08 -11.92 -12.64
CA SER A 288 -1.19 -12.63 -13.92
C SER A 288 0.16 -12.83 -14.59
N LYS A 289 0.29 -13.91 -15.38
CA LYS A 289 1.43 -14.20 -16.25
C LYS A 289 0.94 -14.43 -17.67
N GLU A 290 1.54 -13.77 -18.65
CA GLU A 290 1.20 -13.91 -20.07
C GLU A 290 2.47 -14.05 -20.91
N SER A 291 2.47 -14.99 -21.86
CA SER A 291 3.55 -15.12 -22.84
C SER A 291 3.45 -14.01 -23.89
N ILE A 292 4.59 -13.41 -24.22
CA ILE A 292 4.70 -12.40 -25.26
C ILE A 292 4.60 -13.10 -26.62
N PRO A 293 3.61 -12.75 -27.48
CA PRO A 293 3.56 -13.28 -28.83
C PRO A 293 4.81 -12.87 -29.62
N GLU A 294 5.37 -13.77 -30.43
CA GLU A 294 6.65 -13.57 -31.12
C GLU A 294 6.65 -12.29 -31.97
N GLU A 295 5.55 -12.00 -32.64
CA GLU A 295 5.37 -10.82 -33.48
C GLU A 295 5.35 -9.50 -32.69
N TYR A 296 5.10 -9.55 -31.39
CA TYR A 296 5.05 -8.40 -30.48
C TYR A 296 6.23 -8.33 -29.50
N LEU A 297 7.20 -9.25 -29.61
CA LEU A 297 8.41 -9.20 -28.80
C LEU A 297 9.27 -7.99 -29.15
N VAL A 298 9.49 -7.12 -28.15
CA VAL A 298 10.40 -5.99 -28.22
C VAL A 298 11.69 -6.33 -27.46
N THR A 299 12.83 -6.23 -28.14
CA THR A 299 14.16 -6.51 -27.58
C THR A 299 14.97 -5.26 -27.27
N GLN A 300 14.46 -4.08 -27.66
CA GLN A 300 15.04 -2.77 -27.41
C GLN A 300 13.96 -1.82 -26.92
N ILE A 301 13.82 -1.72 -25.61
CA ILE A 301 12.96 -0.75 -24.93
C ILE A 301 13.73 0.57 -24.87
N ARG A 302 13.08 1.65 -25.32
CA ARG A 302 13.58 3.02 -25.26
C ARG A 302 12.55 3.84 -24.51
N ILE A 303 12.96 4.49 -23.42
CA ILE A 303 12.03 5.24 -22.58
C ILE A 303 12.15 6.75 -22.87
N GLY A 304 13.35 7.32 -22.78
CA GLY A 304 13.56 8.74 -23.04
C GLY A 304 12.75 9.62 -22.09
N ASP A 305 12.11 10.65 -22.64
CA ASP A 305 11.25 11.55 -21.86
C ASP A 305 9.93 10.86 -21.49
N ALA A 306 9.62 10.88 -20.20
CA ALA A 306 8.45 10.21 -19.65
C ALA A 306 7.80 11.00 -18.51
N SER A 307 6.58 10.61 -18.19
CA SER A 307 5.76 11.20 -17.14
C SER A 307 5.20 10.12 -16.21
N MET A 308 5.38 10.29 -14.91
CA MET A 308 4.69 9.50 -13.88
C MET A 308 3.33 10.10 -13.55
N CYS A 309 2.36 9.23 -13.29
CA CYS A 309 1.01 9.54 -12.80
C CYS A 309 0.16 10.47 -13.70
N ASN A 310 0.62 10.77 -14.91
CA ASN A 310 -0.13 11.52 -15.91
C ASN A 310 0.43 11.30 -17.32
N TRP A 311 -0.18 11.96 -18.31
CA TRP A 311 0.33 12.03 -19.67
C TRP A 311 0.08 13.41 -20.28
N GLY A 312 1.02 13.90 -21.09
CA GLY A 312 1.30 15.32 -21.18
C GLY A 312 1.24 15.99 -22.55
N LEU A 313 0.83 15.31 -23.62
CA LEU A 313 0.69 15.89 -24.96
C LEU A 313 -0.65 15.45 -25.60
N PRO A 314 -1.76 16.16 -25.35
CA PRO A 314 -3.01 15.87 -26.02
C PRO A 314 -3.01 16.49 -27.42
N GLU A 315 -2.37 15.85 -28.40
CA GLU A 315 -2.58 16.17 -29.82
C GLU A 315 -3.83 15.49 -30.40
N ARG A 316 -4.63 14.81 -29.57
CA ARG A 316 -5.84 14.11 -30.02
C ARG A 316 -7.10 14.92 -29.73
N ASP A 317 -7.90 15.15 -30.77
CA ASP A 317 -9.23 15.78 -30.78
C ASP A 317 -10.31 15.03 -29.95
N GLN A 318 -9.93 14.10 -29.07
CA GLN A 318 -10.84 13.27 -28.27
C GLN A 318 -10.51 13.40 -26.77
N PRO A 319 -11.20 14.31 -26.04
CA PRO A 319 -10.93 14.62 -24.63
C PRO A 319 -10.95 13.40 -23.69
N ARG A 320 -11.77 12.39 -24.00
CA ARG A 320 -11.89 11.15 -23.21
C ARG A 320 -10.61 10.30 -23.20
N PHE A 321 -9.79 10.40 -24.25
CA PHE A 321 -8.50 9.67 -24.35
C PHE A 321 -7.31 10.47 -23.83
N ALA A 322 -7.46 11.80 -23.75
CA ALA A 322 -6.39 12.73 -23.44
C ALA A 322 -6.09 12.84 -21.94
N ILE A 323 -7.11 12.72 -21.08
CA ILE A 323 -6.95 12.87 -19.63
C ILE A 323 -6.63 11.50 -19.02
N ARG A 324 -5.38 11.33 -18.60
CA ARG A 324 -4.89 10.09 -17.95
C ARG A 324 -4.36 10.29 -16.54
N ASN A 325 -4.64 11.44 -15.94
CA ASN A 325 -4.17 11.78 -14.60
C ASN A 325 -4.63 10.76 -13.55
N LEU A 326 -3.72 10.28 -12.71
CA LEU A 326 -4.04 9.43 -11.58
C LEU A 326 -4.87 10.21 -10.54
N ASN A 327 -5.99 9.64 -10.09
CA ASN A 327 -6.69 10.12 -8.89
C ASN A 327 -6.20 9.35 -7.67
N GLY A 328 -5.14 9.86 -7.05
CA GLY A 328 -4.43 9.14 -6.00
C GLY A 328 -3.09 9.75 -5.65
N SER A 329 -2.32 9.01 -4.85
CA SER A 329 -1.00 9.42 -4.37
C SER A 329 0.04 8.34 -4.68
N LEU A 330 1.29 8.75 -4.90
CA LEU A 330 2.44 7.85 -5.08
C LEU A 330 3.48 8.16 -4.01
N ASP A 331 3.99 7.11 -3.37
CA ASP A 331 4.98 7.20 -2.29
C ASP A 331 6.39 6.90 -2.80
N GLU A 332 6.52 5.82 -3.56
CA GLU A 332 7.79 5.27 -4.02
C GLU A 332 7.62 4.67 -5.42
N PHE A 333 8.62 4.84 -6.27
CA PHE A 333 8.67 4.23 -7.59
C PHE A 333 10.07 3.69 -7.89
N LEU A 334 10.13 2.45 -8.36
CA LEU A 334 11.35 1.75 -8.73
C LEU A 334 11.29 1.32 -10.20
N MET A 335 12.44 1.41 -10.87
CA MET A 335 12.63 0.94 -12.24
C MET A 335 13.93 0.17 -12.34
N PHE A 336 13.87 -1.09 -12.74
CA PHE A 336 15.02 -1.94 -12.99
C PHE A 336 15.16 -2.24 -14.48
N GLN A 337 16.41 -2.30 -14.95
CA GLN A 337 16.75 -2.71 -16.31
C GLN A 337 16.77 -4.23 -16.50
N GLU A 338 16.45 -4.99 -15.45
CA GLU A 338 16.42 -6.45 -15.42
C GLU A 338 15.06 -6.97 -14.93
N PRO A 339 14.69 -8.22 -15.29
CA PRO A 339 13.48 -8.84 -14.79
C PRO A 339 13.72 -9.32 -13.35
N LEU A 340 12.92 -8.83 -12.41
CA LEU A 340 12.91 -9.37 -11.05
C LEU A 340 12.11 -10.68 -10.99
N THR A 341 12.55 -11.57 -10.09
CA THR A 341 11.88 -12.83 -9.78
C THR A 341 10.64 -12.61 -8.90
N ASP A 342 9.77 -13.64 -8.82
CA ASP A 342 8.60 -13.60 -7.95
C ASP A 342 9.01 -13.37 -6.48
N GLU A 343 10.10 -14.01 -6.05
CA GLU A 343 10.65 -13.89 -4.70
C GLU A 343 11.20 -12.49 -4.41
N GLU A 344 11.89 -11.87 -5.37
CA GLU A 344 12.37 -10.49 -5.23
C GLU A 344 11.21 -9.49 -5.14
N ILE A 345 10.16 -9.67 -5.95
CA ILE A 345 8.95 -8.83 -5.87
C ILE A 345 8.22 -9.02 -4.55
N HIS A 346 8.08 -10.25 -4.07
CA HIS A 346 7.48 -10.53 -2.77
C HIS A 346 8.28 -9.88 -1.63
N HIS A 347 9.61 -9.99 -1.69
CA HIS A 347 10.50 -9.39 -0.70
C HIS A 347 10.40 -7.85 -0.66
N LEU A 348 10.31 -7.19 -1.82
CA LEU A 348 10.06 -5.74 -1.89
C LEU A 348 8.74 -5.35 -1.20
N TYR A 349 7.71 -6.20 -1.29
CA TYR A 349 6.46 -5.98 -0.60
C TYR A 349 6.60 -6.18 0.91
N GLU A 350 7.22 -7.28 1.36
CA GLU A 350 7.39 -7.56 2.80
C GLU A 350 8.12 -6.43 3.52
N ILE A 351 9.23 -5.95 2.97
CA ILE A 351 10.00 -4.83 3.54
C ILE A 351 9.24 -3.51 3.40
N GLY A 352 8.46 -3.34 2.32
CA GLY A 352 7.68 -2.14 2.04
C GLY A 352 6.32 -2.07 2.71
N ASN A 353 5.89 -3.05 3.51
CA ASN A 353 4.54 -3.05 4.07
C ASN A 353 4.52 -2.57 5.54
N PRO A 354 3.88 -1.43 5.88
CA PRO A 354 3.88 -0.85 7.23
C PRO A 354 3.03 -1.57 8.29
#